data_AF-A0A1W0AC14-F1
#
_entry.id   AF-A0A1W0AC14-F1
#
_cell.length_a   1.000
_cell.length_b   1.000
_cell.length_c   1.000
_cell.angle_alpha   90.00
_cell.angle_beta   90.00
_cell.angle_gamma   90.00
#
_symmetry.space_group_name_H-M   'P 1'
#
loop_
_entity.id
_entity.type
_entity.pdbx_description
1 polymer ?
#
loop_
_entity_poly.entity_id
_entity_poly.type
_entity_poly.pdbx_seq_one_letter_code
_entity_poly.pdbx_strand_id
1 'polypeptide(L)'
;MYRHSIEPNQLEELWMEANTEALALSLSLDPPSTASVVPKKPPSLSEINQLDFYTFADDSFDDGSSTSNTIESNHLEPAQTTYSKIDVTSVRAEMQLLVNQLRLENKQLKIKLKAAETTLSKRNQHFENKHNLKLAAKDKQITQLKRNLDEQSGALRDLQTTVEELTSQLADLKFEMKMMDTAYASERAAWYYNSIALMRSSSYIRDVVKEEMPELSFLEISSEIGRRWAALDENDKKRFVLKADDDKARYQREKEDYLPDPAYETQATKSKAARKKKDPNAPKRALSAYFYFCEEHRPATREANPSKKITEIASLLAEMWRALPEKKRAKYNKLAADAKEKYQEKMQAYKEGLTKHEDEHDDEDMEEDDGEDTE
;
A
#
# COMPACT_ATOMS: atom_id res chain seq x y z
N MET A 1 27.35 48.21 7.86
CA MET A 1 28.73 47.77 8.12
C MET A 1 28.73 46.81 9.30
N TYR A 2 28.71 45.50 9.07
CA TYR A 2 28.94 44.51 10.13
C TYR A 2 29.96 43.50 9.60
N ARG A 3 31.25 43.81 9.80
CA ARG A 3 32.34 42.84 9.63
C ARG A 3 32.21 41.85 10.78
N HIS A 4 31.69 40.67 10.50
CA HIS A 4 31.78 39.53 11.40
C HIS A 4 33.25 39.09 11.40
N SER A 5 33.95 39.35 12.50
CA SER A 5 35.31 38.85 12.72
C SER A 5 35.19 37.34 12.94
N ILE A 6 35.58 36.57 11.93
CA ILE A 6 35.62 35.11 12.01
C ILE A 6 36.81 34.75 12.90
N GLU A 7 36.52 34.09 14.02
CA GLU A 7 37.53 33.54 14.94
C GLU A 7 38.42 32.53 14.19
N PRO A 8 39.75 32.50 14.42
CA PRO A 8 40.69 31.62 13.70
C PRO A 8 40.29 30.13 13.73
N ASN A 9 39.64 29.70 14.80
CA ASN A 9 39.21 28.31 15.00
C ASN A 9 38.05 27.90 14.06
N GLN A 10 37.21 28.85 13.62
CA GLN A 10 36.11 28.57 12.70
C GLN A 10 36.61 28.41 11.26
N LEU A 11 37.73 29.06 10.91
CA LEU A 11 38.36 28.92 9.60
C LEU A 11 39.03 27.54 9.43
N GLU A 12 39.68 27.03 10.48
CA GLU A 12 40.24 25.67 10.49
C GLU A 12 39.16 24.58 10.42
N GLU A 13 38.01 24.79 11.08
CA GLU A 13 36.89 23.86 11.06
C GLU A 13 36.29 23.72 9.64
N LEU A 14 36.12 24.86 8.94
CA LEU A 14 35.65 24.89 7.54
C LEU A 14 36.67 24.30 6.54
N TRP A 15 37.97 24.52 6.77
CA TRP A 15 39.03 23.98 5.90
C TRP A 15 39.15 22.45 6.04
N MET A 16 38.89 21.93 7.24
CA MET A 16 38.90 20.49 7.51
C MET A 16 37.66 19.78 6.94
N GLU A 17 36.48 20.38 7.02
CA GLU A 17 35.25 19.83 6.41
C GLU A 17 35.39 19.71 4.88
N ALA A 18 35.88 20.76 4.22
CA ALA A 18 36.10 20.75 2.76
C ALA A 18 37.10 19.67 2.30
N ASN A 19 38.15 19.41 3.08
CA ASN A 19 39.17 18.42 2.71
C ASN A 19 38.69 16.97 2.96
N THR A 20 37.83 16.75 3.96
CA THR A 20 37.18 15.45 4.18
C THR A 20 36.13 15.11 3.11
N GLU A 21 35.41 16.11 2.60
CA GLU A 21 34.46 15.92 1.50
C GLU A 21 35.17 15.65 0.16
N ALA A 22 36.30 16.32 -0.10
CA ALA A 22 37.12 16.07 -1.28
C ALA A 22 37.71 14.64 -1.31
N LEU A 23 38.17 14.14 -0.16
CA LEU A 23 38.65 12.76 -0.01
C LEU A 23 37.54 11.71 -0.13
N ALA A 24 36.33 12.01 0.37
CA ALA A 24 35.17 11.13 0.23
C ALA A 24 34.67 11.05 -1.21
N LEU A 25 34.72 12.17 -1.96
CA LEU A 25 34.38 12.19 -3.39
C LEU A 25 35.43 11.49 -4.26
N SER A 26 36.72 11.55 -3.91
CA SER A 26 37.77 10.81 -4.63
C SER A 26 37.70 9.29 -4.42
N LEU A 27 37.17 8.82 -3.29
CA LEU A 27 37.02 7.39 -3.01
C LEU A 27 35.75 6.77 -3.60
N SER A 28 34.79 7.59 -4.05
CA SER A 28 33.47 7.12 -4.50
C SER A 28 33.37 6.91 -6.02
N LEU A 29 34.45 7.13 -6.79
CA LEU A 29 34.38 7.16 -8.26
C LEU A 29 35.14 6.05 -9.02
N ASP A 30 35.81 5.11 -8.36
CA ASP A 30 36.45 3.98 -9.05
C ASP A 30 36.01 2.62 -8.48
N PRO A 31 35.26 1.78 -9.23
CA PRO A 31 35.05 0.39 -8.84
C PRO A 31 36.33 -0.43 -9.12
N PRO A 32 36.73 -1.36 -8.24
CA PRO A 32 37.95 -2.13 -8.44
C PRO A 32 37.77 -3.16 -9.56
N SER A 33 38.49 -2.95 -10.66
CA SER A 33 38.72 -3.96 -11.69
C SER A 33 39.54 -5.12 -11.13
N THR A 34 39.08 -6.33 -11.40
CA THR A 34 39.68 -7.61 -11.05
C THR A 34 41.07 -7.75 -11.68
N ALA A 35 42.12 -7.71 -10.87
CA ALA A 35 43.45 -8.20 -11.24
C ALA A 35 43.96 -9.16 -10.17
N SER A 36 44.12 -10.41 -10.60
CA SER A 36 44.75 -11.51 -9.86
C SER A 36 46.14 -11.09 -9.37
N VAL A 37 46.35 -11.04 -8.05
CA VAL A 37 47.66 -10.86 -7.43
C VAL A 37 47.98 -12.11 -6.62
N VAL A 38 48.91 -12.89 -7.18
CA VAL A 38 49.63 -14.00 -6.54
C VAL A 38 50.25 -13.53 -5.22
N PRO A 39 50.22 -14.33 -4.13
CA PRO A 39 50.81 -13.92 -2.87
C PRO A 39 52.34 -13.84 -2.97
N LYS A 40 52.90 -12.64 -3.03
CA LYS A 40 54.34 -12.42 -2.82
C LYS A 40 54.63 -12.52 -1.31
N LYS A 41 55.42 -13.53 -0.96
CA LYS A 41 56.06 -13.71 0.35
C LYS A 41 56.86 -12.43 0.71
N PRO A 42 56.83 -11.96 1.97
CA PRO A 42 57.66 -10.83 2.38
C PRO A 42 59.16 -11.21 2.29
N PRO A 43 60.04 -10.29 1.86
CA PRO A 43 61.47 -10.55 1.74
C PRO A 43 62.09 -10.84 3.12
N SER A 44 63.01 -11.80 3.18
CA SER A 44 63.77 -12.09 4.41
C SER A 44 64.86 -11.04 4.63
N LEU A 45 65.22 -10.82 5.89
CA LEU A 45 66.27 -9.88 6.35
C LEU A 45 67.66 -10.04 5.69
N SER A 46 67.85 -11.08 4.88
CA SER A 46 69.04 -11.31 4.06
C SER A 46 69.05 -10.55 2.72
N GLU A 47 67.92 -10.03 2.24
CA GLU A 47 67.83 -9.28 0.96
C GLU A 47 67.93 -7.75 1.11
N ILE A 48 67.89 -7.21 2.34
CA ILE A 48 68.08 -5.76 2.59
C ILE A 48 69.57 -5.38 2.74
N ASN A 49 70.45 -6.36 2.96
CA ASN A 49 71.89 -6.12 3.17
C ASN A 49 72.76 -6.33 1.93
N GLN A 50 72.22 -6.19 0.71
CA GLN A 50 73.01 -6.23 -0.53
C GLN A 50 72.88 -4.95 -1.37
N LEU A 51 73.03 -3.79 -0.72
CA LEU A 51 73.42 -2.57 -1.42
C LEU A 51 74.73 -2.06 -0.84
N ASP A 52 75.76 -2.42 -1.57
CA ASP A 52 77.15 -2.04 -1.46
C ASP A 52 77.38 -0.55 -1.78
N PHE A 53 78.37 0.03 -1.06
CA PHE A 53 79.23 1.16 -1.43
C PHE A 53 78.66 2.60 -1.48
N TYR A 54 78.77 3.30 -0.35
CA TYR A 54 79.56 4.54 -0.27
C TYR A 54 80.12 4.67 1.15
N THR A 55 81.36 4.21 1.31
CA THR A 55 82.19 4.44 2.50
C THR A 55 82.61 5.89 2.54
N PHE A 56 82.08 6.67 3.48
CA PHE A 56 82.68 7.95 3.88
C PHE A 56 83.86 7.59 4.79
N ALA A 57 85.04 7.53 4.18
CA ALA A 57 86.28 7.24 4.88
C ALA A 57 86.66 8.41 5.79
N ASP A 58 87.10 8.01 6.97
CA ASP A 58 87.72 8.76 8.05
C ASP A 58 88.94 9.54 7.51
N ASP A 59 88.98 10.85 7.72
CA ASP A 59 90.07 11.73 7.28
C ASP A 59 91.07 11.84 8.44
N SER A 60 92.02 10.91 8.46
CA SER A 60 93.23 10.98 9.27
C SER A 60 94.44 11.19 8.37
N PHE A 61 95.10 12.32 8.56
CA PHE A 61 96.56 12.45 8.71
C PHE A 61 97.44 11.68 7.70
N ASP A 62 98.02 12.37 6.72
CA ASP A 62 99.42 12.15 6.32
C ASP A 62 100.05 13.35 5.59
N ASP A 63 101.36 13.40 5.75
CA ASP A 63 102.41 14.36 5.46
C ASP A 63 102.73 14.59 3.96
N GLY A 64 103.30 15.77 3.68
CA GLY A 64 104.32 15.98 2.65
C GLY A 64 103.91 16.08 1.18
N SER A 65 104.04 17.28 0.59
CA SER A 65 105.14 17.50 -0.38
C SER A 65 105.35 19.00 -0.70
N SER A 66 106.60 19.40 -0.51
CA SER A 66 107.38 20.46 -1.14
C SER A 66 106.84 21.15 -2.41
N THR A 67 106.80 22.48 -2.36
CA THR A 67 107.29 23.32 -3.47
C THR A 67 108.24 24.39 -2.91
N SER A 68 109.52 24.25 -3.25
CA SER A 68 110.53 25.28 -3.11
C SER A 68 110.28 26.40 -4.13
N ASN A 69 110.40 27.65 -3.71
CA ASN A 69 111.19 28.64 -4.44
C ASN A 69 111.53 29.87 -3.57
N THR A 70 112.84 29.96 -3.29
CA THR A 70 113.71 31.15 -3.42
C THR A 70 113.47 32.39 -2.55
N ILE A 71 114.18 32.39 -1.42
CA ILE A 71 115.10 33.41 -0.86
C ILE A 71 115.03 34.81 -1.51
N GLU A 72 114.64 35.80 -0.71
CA GLU A 72 115.32 37.10 -0.68
C GLU A 72 115.32 37.65 0.75
N SER A 73 116.51 37.71 1.34
CA SER A 73 116.79 38.26 2.65
C SER A 73 116.73 39.79 2.60
N ASN A 74 115.88 40.41 3.43
CA ASN A 74 116.15 41.74 3.93
C ASN A 74 115.85 41.80 5.43
N HIS A 75 116.95 41.95 6.16
CA HIS A 75 117.03 42.25 7.57
C HIS A 75 116.59 43.71 7.79
N LEU A 76 115.61 43.98 8.66
CA LEU A 76 115.65 44.97 9.75
C LEU A 76 114.27 45.14 10.44
N GLU A 77 114.33 45.12 11.77
CA GLU A 77 113.40 45.62 12.81
C GLU A 77 112.02 44.98 13.06
N PRO A 78 111.72 44.58 14.33
CA PRO A 78 110.40 44.14 14.74
C PRO A 78 109.53 45.34 15.08
N ALA A 79 108.65 45.75 14.17
CA ALA A 79 107.50 46.57 14.56
C ALA A 79 106.58 45.67 15.42
N GLN A 80 106.56 45.94 16.72
CA GLN A 80 105.64 45.34 17.68
C GLN A 80 104.21 45.66 17.26
N THR A 81 103.60 44.80 16.45
CA THR A 81 102.15 44.72 16.37
C THR A 81 101.69 44.17 17.71
N THR A 82 101.20 45.06 18.56
CA THR A 82 100.63 44.73 19.87
C THR A 82 99.43 43.81 19.69
N TYR A 83 99.69 42.50 19.62
CA TYR A 83 98.69 41.52 20.03
C TYR A 83 98.55 41.70 21.53
N SER A 84 97.45 42.33 21.98
CA SER A 84 97.07 42.29 23.38
C SER A 84 97.16 40.83 23.81
N LYS A 85 97.98 40.55 24.82
CA LYS A 85 98.18 39.22 25.37
C LYS A 85 96.81 38.70 25.81
N ILE A 86 96.14 37.94 24.94
CA ILE A 86 94.82 37.40 25.20
C ILE A 86 94.96 36.59 26.48
N ASP A 87 94.21 36.96 27.51
CA ASP A 87 94.18 36.19 28.74
C ASP A 87 93.37 34.91 28.47
N VAL A 88 94.09 33.88 28.02
CA VAL A 88 93.54 32.56 27.67
C VAL A 88 92.75 31.96 28.84
N THR A 89 93.06 32.35 30.09
CA THR A 89 92.32 31.88 31.27
C THR A 89 90.94 32.55 31.40
N SER A 90 90.84 33.85 31.14
CA SER A 90 89.55 34.58 31.10
C SER A 90 88.66 34.07 29.97
N VAL A 91 89.22 33.94 28.75
CA VAL A 91 88.48 33.42 27.59
C VAL A 91 88.00 31.99 27.83
N ARG A 92 88.82 31.13 28.47
CA ARG A 92 88.41 29.77 28.86
C ARG A 92 87.28 29.77 29.88
N ALA A 93 87.32 30.67 30.87
CA ALA A 93 86.27 30.79 31.88
C ALA A 93 84.94 31.27 31.27
N GLU A 94 84.99 32.26 30.38
CA GLU A 94 83.83 32.74 29.61
C GLU A 94 83.25 31.63 28.73
N MET A 95 84.10 30.87 28.04
CA MET A 95 83.69 29.74 27.20
C MET A 95 83.04 28.62 28.02
N GLN A 96 83.56 28.34 29.24
CA GLN A 96 82.94 27.40 30.17
C GLN A 96 81.57 27.88 30.65
N LEU A 97 81.42 29.18 30.93
CA LEU A 97 80.16 29.77 31.34
C LEU A 97 79.12 29.67 30.20
N LEU A 98 79.53 29.95 28.96
CA LEU A 98 78.71 29.76 27.76
C LEU A 98 78.29 28.30 27.56
N VAL A 99 79.22 27.35 27.71
CA VAL A 99 78.91 25.91 27.62
C VAL A 99 77.91 25.48 28.69
N ASN A 100 78.04 25.97 29.92
CA ASN A 100 77.09 25.67 30.99
C ASN A 100 75.72 26.29 30.75
N GLN A 101 75.67 27.51 30.21
CA GLN A 101 74.44 28.17 29.79
C GLN A 101 73.73 27.36 28.69
N LEU A 102 74.45 26.98 27.63
CA LEU A 102 73.91 26.17 26.52
C LEU A 102 73.42 24.79 26.99
N ARG A 103 74.09 24.18 27.99
CA ARG A 103 73.64 22.93 28.62
C ARG A 103 72.33 23.12 29.38
N LEU A 104 72.20 24.22 30.13
CA LEU A 104 70.97 24.53 30.87
C LEU A 104 69.80 24.79 29.91
N GLU A 105 70.04 25.59 28.87
CA GLU A 105 69.05 25.89 27.82
C GLU A 105 68.62 24.61 27.09
N ASN A 106 69.56 23.74 26.71
CA ASN A 106 69.23 22.43 26.12
C ASN A 106 68.37 21.57 27.05
N LYS A 107 68.67 21.55 28.36
CA LYS A 107 67.87 20.80 29.34
C LYS A 107 66.46 21.37 29.44
N GLN A 108 66.31 22.69 29.45
CA GLN A 108 65.01 23.36 29.45
C GLN A 108 64.22 23.09 28.16
N LEU A 109 64.88 23.14 26.99
CA LEU A 109 64.26 22.84 25.70
C LEU A 109 63.78 21.39 25.63
N LYS A 110 64.56 20.43 26.13
CA LYS A 110 64.14 19.02 26.21
C LYS A 110 62.90 18.83 27.10
N ILE A 111 62.81 19.53 28.22
CA ILE A 111 61.63 19.51 29.10
C ILE A 111 60.42 20.09 28.37
N LYS A 112 60.59 21.24 27.70
CA LYS A 112 59.52 21.87 26.91
C LYS A 112 59.05 20.99 25.76
N LEU A 113 59.98 20.35 25.05
CA LEU A 113 59.66 19.41 23.96
C LEU A 113 58.83 18.24 24.48
N LYS A 114 59.26 17.59 25.57
CA LYS A 114 58.50 16.50 26.19
C LYS A 114 57.11 16.95 26.65
N ALA A 115 56.99 18.16 27.22
CA ALA A 115 55.69 18.72 27.59
C ALA A 115 54.79 18.97 26.35
N ALA A 116 55.35 19.48 25.26
CA ALA A 116 54.62 19.69 24.01
C ALA A 116 54.18 18.35 23.38
N GLU A 117 55.04 17.34 23.33
CA GLU A 117 54.74 15.99 22.84
C GLU A 117 53.60 15.35 23.63
N THR A 118 53.64 15.41 24.96
CA THR A 118 52.55 14.89 25.80
C THR A 118 51.23 15.62 25.58
N THR A 119 51.28 16.93 25.31
CA THR A 119 50.07 17.73 25.02
C THR A 119 49.49 17.36 23.67
N LEU A 120 50.34 17.18 22.65
CA LEU A 120 49.94 16.76 21.31
C LEU A 120 49.35 15.33 21.35
N SER A 121 50.00 14.41 22.06
CA SER A 121 49.49 13.04 22.26
C SER A 121 48.10 13.03 22.90
N LYS A 122 47.88 13.83 23.96
CA LYS A 122 46.55 13.97 24.59
C LYS A 122 45.51 14.55 23.64
N ARG A 123 45.90 15.54 22.83
CA ARG A 123 45.01 16.15 21.82
C ARG A 123 44.61 15.13 20.76
N ASN A 124 45.55 14.35 20.23
CA ASN A 124 45.27 13.30 19.25
C ASN A 124 44.36 12.22 19.85
N GLN A 125 44.65 11.75 21.06
CA GLN A 125 43.80 10.77 21.75
C GLN A 125 42.38 11.31 21.97
N HIS A 126 42.24 12.61 22.30
CA HIS A 126 40.93 13.24 22.42
C HIS A 126 40.16 13.26 21.10
N PHE A 127 40.82 13.59 19.99
CA PHE A 127 40.20 13.55 18.66
C PHE A 127 39.79 12.15 18.25
N GLU A 128 40.65 11.15 18.45
CA GLU A 128 40.33 9.74 18.20
C GLU A 128 39.12 9.27 19.01
N ASN A 129 39.09 9.57 20.31
CA ASN A 129 37.96 9.23 21.17
C ASN A 129 36.66 9.92 20.71
N LYS A 130 36.73 11.19 20.31
CA LYS A 130 35.57 11.94 19.78
C LYS A 130 35.08 11.33 18.46
N HIS A 131 36.00 10.94 17.57
CA HIS A 131 35.66 10.29 16.30
C HIS A 131 35.02 8.91 16.53
N ASN A 132 35.61 8.09 17.39
CA ASN A 132 35.09 6.77 17.75
C ASN A 132 33.70 6.86 18.39
N LEU A 133 33.44 7.87 19.22
CA LEU A 133 32.12 8.09 19.81
C LEU A 133 31.08 8.46 18.74
N LYS A 134 31.46 9.29 17.76
CA LYS A 134 30.60 9.63 16.61
C LYS A 134 30.31 8.38 15.75
N LEU A 135 31.31 7.54 15.49
CA LEU A 135 31.12 6.27 14.78
C LEU A 135 30.14 5.36 15.53
N ALA A 136 30.37 5.15 16.83
CA ALA A 136 29.48 4.31 17.66
C ALA A 136 28.04 4.85 17.71
N ALA A 137 27.84 6.17 17.70
CA ALA A 137 26.52 6.77 17.62
C ALA A 137 25.85 6.50 16.26
N LYS A 138 26.58 6.66 15.16
CA LYS A 138 26.11 6.32 13.81
C LYS A 138 25.78 4.83 13.68
N ASP A 139 26.62 3.94 14.22
CA ASP A 139 26.40 2.49 14.18
C ASP A 139 25.13 2.08 14.94
N LYS A 140 24.85 2.72 16.09
CA LYS A 140 23.59 2.55 16.81
C LYS A 140 22.40 3.00 15.96
N GLN A 141 22.51 4.14 15.29
CA GLN A 141 21.45 4.63 14.39
C GLN A 141 21.23 3.68 13.22
N ILE A 142 22.30 3.18 12.59
CA ILE A 142 22.22 2.19 11.50
C ILE A 142 21.55 0.91 11.99
N THR A 143 21.92 0.42 13.17
CA THR A 143 21.32 -0.79 13.75
C THR A 143 19.82 -0.60 14.03
N GLN A 144 19.43 0.58 14.53
CA GLN A 144 18.02 0.88 14.74
C GLN A 144 17.25 0.93 13.41
N LEU A 145 17.80 1.60 12.39
CA LEU A 145 17.18 1.66 11.07
C LEU A 145 17.04 0.28 10.44
N LYS A 146 18.03 -0.60 10.61
CA LYS A 146 17.97 -1.99 10.15
C LYS A 146 16.86 -2.78 10.84
N ARG A 147 16.73 -2.69 12.17
CA ARG A 147 15.63 -3.34 12.90
C ARG A 147 14.27 -2.85 12.40
N ASN A 148 14.09 -1.55 12.26
CA ASN A 148 12.84 -0.99 11.76
C ASN A 148 12.52 -1.50 10.33
N LEU A 149 13.54 -1.61 9.47
CA LEU A 149 13.37 -2.15 8.12
C LEU A 149 13.02 -3.63 8.12
N ASP A 150 13.65 -4.43 8.98
CA ASP A 150 13.36 -5.86 9.14
C ASP A 150 11.94 -6.09 9.66
N GLU A 151 11.50 -5.28 10.64
CA GLU A 151 10.13 -5.29 11.16
C GLU A 151 9.11 -4.95 10.07
N GLN A 152 9.35 -3.88 9.29
CA GLN A 152 8.48 -3.53 8.16
C GLN A 152 8.45 -4.61 7.08
N SER A 153 9.61 -5.22 6.79
CA SER A 153 9.71 -6.32 5.82
C SER A 153 8.98 -7.57 6.30
N GLY A 154 8.97 -7.84 7.61
CA GLY A 154 8.16 -8.91 8.22
C GLY A 154 6.67 -8.64 8.04
N ALA A 155 6.21 -7.45 8.43
CA ALA A 155 4.81 -7.05 8.29
C ALA A 155 4.33 -7.10 6.83
N LEU A 156 5.18 -6.73 5.86
CA LEU A 156 4.86 -6.83 4.44
C LEU A 156 4.66 -8.30 4.01
N ARG A 157 5.51 -9.21 4.47
CA ARG A 157 5.38 -10.65 4.17
C ARG A 157 4.10 -11.23 4.75
N ASP A 158 3.77 -10.88 5.98
CA ASP A 158 2.52 -11.31 6.62
C ASP A 158 1.30 -10.77 5.86
N LEU A 159 1.36 -9.53 5.38
CA LEU A 159 0.30 -8.99 4.53
C LEU A 159 0.21 -9.76 3.20
N GLN A 160 1.33 -10.09 2.57
CA GLN A 160 1.35 -10.87 1.33
C GLN A 160 0.72 -12.25 1.50
N THR A 161 1.02 -12.96 2.59
CA THR A 161 0.40 -14.27 2.85
C THR A 161 -1.10 -14.16 3.08
N THR A 162 -1.58 -13.12 3.79
CA THR A 162 -3.03 -12.89 3.94
C THR A 162 -3.72 -12.59 2.62
N VAL A 163 -3.07 -11.84 1.73
CA VAL A 163 -3.59 -11.56 0.38
C VAL A 163 -3.68 -12.85 -0.42
N GLU A 164 -2.64 -13.69 -0.41
CA GLU A 164 -2.65 -15.00 -1.08
C GLU A 164 -3.77 -15.90 -0.55
N GLU A 165 -3.96 -15.96 0.77
CA GLU A 165 -5.04 -16.75 1.37
C GLU A 165 -6.43 -16.25 0.94
N LEU A 166 -6.67 -14.93 1.01
CA LEU A 166 -7.94 -14.33 0.55
C LEU A 166 -8.17 -14.57 -0.95
N THR A 167 -7.12 -14.53 -1.77
CA THR A 167 -7.26 -14.82 -3.21
C THR A 167 -7.65 -16.26 -3.47
N SER A 168 -7.11 -17.22 -2.70
CA SER A 168 -7.52 -18.62 -2.77
C SER A 168 -8.97 -18.80 -2.36
N GLN A 169 -9.37 -18.23 -1.23
CA GLN A 169 -10.77 -18.29 -0.76
C GLN A 169 -11.75 -17.72 -1.79
N LEU A 170 -11.38 -16.62 -2.45
CA LEU A 170 -12.19 -16.00 -3.49
C LEU A 170 -12.29 -16.90 -4.74
N ALA A 171 -11.21 -17.59 -5.10
CA ALA A 171 -11.23 -18.57 -6.20
C ALA A 171 -12.16 -19.76 -5.89
N ASP A 172 -12.12 -20.28 -4.66
CA ASP A 172 -12.98 -21.37 -4.22
C ASP A 172 -14.46 -20.97 -4.24
N LEU A 173 -14.79 -19.79 -3.70
CA LEU A 173 -16.16 -19.26 -3.73
C LEU A 173 -16.65 -19.02 -5.16
N LYS A 174 -15.80 -18.51 -6.05
CA LYS A 174 -16.14 -18.37 -7.48
C LYS A 174 -16.41 -19.71 -8.14
N PHE A 175 -15.63 -20.73 -7.81
CA PHE A 175 -15.84 -22.08 -8.31
C PHE A 175 -17.17 -22.65 -7.81
N GLU A 176 -17.44 -22.54 -6.51
CA GLU A 176 -18.69 -23.00 -5.90
C GLU A 176 -19.90 -22.28 -6.49
N MET A 177 -19.82 -20.97 -6.67
CA MET A 177 -20.87 -20.17 -7.31
C MET A 177 -21.14 -20.62 -8.75
N LYS A 178 -20.08 -20.87 -9.53
CA LYS A 178 -20.21 -21.40 -10.89
C LYS A 178 -20.87 -22.78 -10.90
N MET A 179 -20.52 -23.66 -9.95
CA MET A 179 -21.15 -24.97 -9.82
C MET A 179 -22.64 -24.84 -9.47
N MET A 180 -22.99 -23.95 -8.54
CA MET A 180 -24.37 -23.60 -8.20
C MET A 180 -25.16 -23.09 -9.40
N ASP A 181 -24.60 -22.16 -10.19
CA ASP A 181 -25.24 -21.65 -11.39
C ASP A 181 -25.49 -22.75 -12.42
N THR A 182 -24.55 -23.69 -12.59
CA THR A 182 -24.73 -24.82 -13.51
C THR A 182 -25.79 -25.82 -13.02
N ALA A 183 -25.87 -26.07 -11.72
CA ALA A 183 -26.89 -26.92 -11.12
C ALA A 183 -28.29 -26.26 -11.23
N TYR A 184 -28.38 -24.97 -10.92
CA TYR A 184 -29.64 -24.24 -11.03
C TYR A 184 -30.12 -24.12 -12.49
N ALA A 185 -29.19 -23.94 -13.44
CA ALA A 185 -29.50 -23.95 -14.86
C ALA A 185 -30.01 -25.32 -15.33
N SER A 186 -29.44 -26.42 -14.83
CA SER A 186 -29.88 -27.77 -15.20
C SER A 186 -31.24 -28.14 -14.60
N GLU A 187 -31.51 -27.78 -13.34
CA GLU A 187 -32.82 -27.98 -12.70
C GLU A 187 -33.91 -27.14 -13.36
N ARG A 188 -33.63 -25.87 -13.65
CA ARG A 188 -34.55 -24.99 -14.36
C ARG A 188 -34.80 -25.46 -15.78
N ALA A 189 -33.76 -25.96 -16.47
CA ALA A 189 -33.90 -26.58 -17.77
C ALA A 189 -34.78 -27.83 -17.67
N ALA A 190 -34.59 -28.70 -16.67
CA ALA A 190 -35.40 -29.90 -16.47
C ALA A 190 -36.89 -29.57 -16.25
N TRP A 191 -37.21 -28.52 -15.49
CA TRP A 191 -38.60 -28.05 -15.32
C TRP A 191 -39.20 -27.54 -16.63
N TYR A 192 -38.45 -26.76 -17.40
CA TYR A 192 -38.85 -26.27 -18.71
C TYR A 192 -39.05 -27.44 -19.71
N TYR A 193 -38.14 -28.40 -19.74
CA TYR A 193 -38.21 -29.60 -20.57
C TYR A 193 -39.40 -30.49 -20.23
N ASN A 194 -39.66 -30.73 -18.95
CA ASN A 194 -40.85 -31.47 -18.52
C ASN A 194 -42.14 -30.72 -18.87
N SER A 195 -42.15 -29.39 -18.75
CA SER A 195 -43.32 -28.58 -19.10
C SER A 195 -43.61 -28.58 -20.62
N ILE A 196 -42.58 -28.52 -21.46
CA ILE A 196 -42.72 -28.55 -22.93
C ILE A 196 -43.00 -29.95 -23.44
N ALA A 197 -42.37 -30.98 -22.88
CA ALA A 197 -42.67 -32.37 -23.18
C ALA A 197 -44.11 -32.71 -22.78
N LEU A 198 -44.59 -32.20 -21.64
CA LEU A 198 -46.00 -32.25 -21.23
C LEU A 198 -46.90 -31.47 -22.19
N MET A 199 -46.52 -30.28 -22.67
CA MET A 199 -47.34 -29.53 -23.64
C MET A 199 -47.42 -30.24 -25.00
N ARG A 200 -46.32 -30.82 -25.49
CA ARG A 200 -46.29 -31.58 -26.74
C ARG A 200 -47.07 -32.88 -26.66
N SER A 201 -46.85 -33.66 -25.59
CA SER A 201 -47.65 -34.85 -25.33
C SER A 201 -49.10 -34.49 -25.07
N SER A 202 -49.38 -33.36 -24.40
CA SER A 202 -50.73 -32.85 -24.21
C SER A 202 -51.42 -32.57 -25.52
N SER A 203 -50.75 -32.08 -26.57
CA SER A 203 -51.40 -31.90 -27.88
C SER A 203 -51.81 -33.25 -28.47
N TYR A 204 -50.88 -34.21 -28.50
CA TYR A 204 -51.12 -35.55 -29.05
C TYR A 204 -52.17 -36.34 -28.25
N ILE A 205 -52.06 -36.33 -26.92
CA ILE A 205 -52.98 -37.01 -26.00
C ILE A 205 -54.34 -36.30 -26.00
N ARG A 206 -54.40 -34.96 -26.13
CA ARG A 206 -55.67 -34.22 -26.23
C ARG A 206 -56.48 -34.63 -27.45
N ASP A 207 -55.82 -34.81 -28.59
CA ASP A 207 -56.51 -35.19 -29.83
C ASP A 207 -57.06 -36.62 -29.72
N VAL A 208 -56.27 -37.55 -29.16
CA VAL A 208 -56.73 -38.92 -28.85
C VAL A 208 -57.87 -38.92 -27.83
N VAL A 209 -57.78 -38.13 -26.75
CA VAL A 209 -58.82 -38.03 -25.72
C VAL A 209 -60.11 -37.42 -26.26
N LYS A 210 -60.02 -36.45 -27.17
CA LYS A 210 -61.19 -35.85 -27.85
C LYS A 210 -61.88 -36.83 -28.79
N GLU A 211 -61.14 -37.72 -29.44
CA GLU A 211 -61.70 -38.77 -30.29
C GLU A 211 -62.34 -39.90 -29.46
N GLU A 212 -61.69 -40.32 -28.37
CA GLU A 212 -62.20 -41.39 -27.49
C GLU A 212 -63.36 -40.91 -26.60
N MET A 213 -63.35 -39.64 -26.20
CA MET A 213 -64.31 -39.07 -25.28
C MET A 213 -64.75 -37.66 -25.72
N PRO A 214 -65.60 -37.56 -26.77
CA PRO A 214 -65.99 -36.28 -27.37
C PRO A 214 -66.89 -35.41 -26.48
N GLU A 215 -67.53 -35.99 -25.47
CA GLU A 215 -68.45 -35.31 -24.55
C GLU A 215 -67.76 -34.63 -23.35
N LEU A 216 -66.45 -34.86 -23.15
CA LEU A 216 -65.74 -34.28 -22.00
C LEU A 216 -65.49 -32.78 -22.18
N SER A 217 -65.67 -32.03 -21.09
CA SER A 217 -65.36 -30.61 -21.06
C SER A 217 -63.86 -30.36 -21.16
N PHE A 218 -63.46 -29.23 -21.74
CA PHE A 218 -62.05 -28.83 -21.91
C PHE A 218 -61.21 -28.98 -20.62
N LEU A 219 -61.81 -28.69 -19.46
CA LEU A 219 -61.15 -28.79 -18.16
C LEU A 219 -60.91 -30.26 -17.75
N GLU A 220 -61.86 -31.14 -18.05
CA GLU A 220 -61.78 -32.57 -17.77
C GLU A 220 -60.80 -33.27 -18.73
N ILE A 221 -60.79 -32.85 -20.00
CA ILE A 221 -59.78 -33.27 -20.99
C ILE A 221 -58.37 -32.89 -20.50
N SER A 222 -58.21 -31.70 -19.92
CA SER A 222 -56.92 -31.25 -19.37
C SER A 222 -56.46 -32.08 -18.17
N SER A 223 -57.40 -32.46 -17.28
CA SER A 223 -57.11 -33.37 -16.17
C SER A 223 -56.80 -34.80 -16.63
N GLU A 224 -57.48 -35.31 -17.65
CA GLU A 224 -57.24 -36.61 -18.28
C GLU A 224 -55.83 -36.71 -18.86
N ILE A 225 -55.39 -35.66 -19.57
CA ILE A 225 -54.05 -35.59 -20.16
C ILE A 225 -52.97 -35.64 -19.07
N GLY A 226 -53.14 -34.90 -17.98
CA GLY A 226 -52.20 -34.91 -16.86
C GLY A 226 -52.07 -36.30 -16.23
N ARG A 227 -53.18 -37.04 -16.12
CA ARG A 227 -53.19 -38.42 -15.61
C ARG A 227 -52.50 -39.38 -16.57
N ARG A 228 -52.79 -39.30 -17.88
CA ARG A 228 -52.15 -40.14 -18.90
C ARG A 228 -50.65 -39.87 -18.99
N TRP A 229 -50.22 -38.61 -18.89
CA TRP A 229 -48.79 -38.25 -18.81
C TRP A 229 -48.10 -38.86 -17.58
N ALA A 230 -48.76 -38.81 -16.40
CA ALA A 230 -48.21 -39.42 -15.20
C ALA A 230 -48.03 -40.94 -15.37
N ALA A 231 -48.95 -41.60 -16.08
CA ALA A 231 -48.95 -43.04 -16.34
C ALA A 231 -48.00 -43.50 -17.49
N LEU A 232 -47.44 -42.59 -18.30
CA LEU A 232 -46.47 -42.94 -19.35
C LEU A 232 -45.16 -43.47 -18.76
N ASP A 233 -44.53 -44.41 -19.46
CA ASP A 233 -43.20 -44.93 -19.10
C ASP A 233 -42.07 -43.93 -19.43
N GLU A 234 -40.87 -44.19 -18.90
CA GLU A 234 -39.71 -43.30 -19.09
C GLU A 234 -39.25 -43.25 -20.56
N ASN A 235 -39.43 -44.33 -21.34
CA ASN A 235 -39.06 -44.38 -22.76
C ASN A 235 -40.01 -43.54 -23.63
N ASP A 236 -41.30 -43.55 -23.28
CA ASP A 236 -42.34 -42.74 -23.87
C ASP A 236 -42.15 -41.28 -23.52
N LYS A 237 -41.86 -40.97 -22.25
CA LYS A 237 -41.50 -39.60 -21.85
C LYS A 237 -40.27 -39.12 -22.59
N LYS A 238 -39.25 -39.97 -22.75
CA LYS A 238 -38.02 -39.65 -23.49
C LYS A 238 -38.27 -39.25 -24.95
N ARG A 239 -39.23 -39.87 -25.65
CA ARG A 239 -39.60 -39.49 -27.03
C ARG A 239 -40.14 -38.06 -27.11
N PHE A 240 -40.85 -37.60 -26.08
CA PHE A 240 -41.38 -36.24 -25.99
C PHE A 240 -40.34 -35.22 -25.51
N VAL A 241 -39.42 -35.64 -24.64
CA VAL A 241 -38.25 -34.84 -24.23
C VAL A 241 -37.38 -34.50 -25.45
N LEU A 242 -37.06 -35.47 -26.30
CA LEU A 242 -36.29 -35.24 -27.53
C LEU A 242 -36.97 -34.23 -28.47
N LYS A 243 -38.30 -34.33 -28.64
CA LYS A 243 -39.06 -33.35 -29.43
C LYS A 243 -39.10 -31.96 -28.78
N ALA A 244 -39.02 -31.89 -27.46
CA ALA A 244 -38.90 -30.63 -26.74
C ALA A 244 -37.50 -30.00 -26.91
N ASP A 245 -36.44 -30.83 -26.96
CA ASP A 245 -35.08 -30.41 -27.29
C ASP A 245 -34.98 -29.79 -28.69
N ASP A 246 -35.49 -30.50 -29.71
CA ASP A 246 -35.46 -30.03 -31.10
C ASP A 246 -36.19 -28.70 -31.27
N ASP A 247 -37.31 -28.52 -30.57
CA ASP A 247 -38.10 -27.29 -30.61
C ASP A 247 -37.45 -26.13 -29.89
N LYS A 248 -36.80 -26.39 -28.75
CA LYS A 248 -36.01 -25.39 -28.04
C LYS A 248 -34.83 -24.95 -28.90
N ALA A 249 -34.17 -25.88 -29.57
CA ALA A 249 -33.10 -25.57 -30.51
C ALA A 249 -33.60 -24.74 -31.70
N ARG A 250 -34.78 -25.05 -32.23
CA ARG A 250 -35.43 -24.23 -33.27
C ARG A 250 -35.72 -22.82 -32.75
N TYR A 251 -36.39 -22.69 -31.61
CA TYR A 251 -36.72 -21.41 -31.00
C TYR A 251 -35.48 -20.56 -30.70
N GLN A 252 -34.41 -21.16 -30.19
CA GLN A 252 -33.17 -20.44 -29.88
C GLN A 252 -32.52 -19.86 -31.15
N ARG A 253 -32.49 -20.62 -32.25
CA ARG A 253 -32.03 -20.10 -33.55
C ARG A 253 -32.95 -19.00 -34.08
N GLU A 254 -34.26 -19.22 -34.05
CA GLU A 254 -35.25 -18.22 -34.48
C GLU A 254 -35.15 -16.93 -33.66
N LYS A 255 -34.83 -17.03 -32.35
CA LYS A 255 -34.65 -15.89 -31.45
C LYS A 255 -33.37 -15.11 -31.74
N GLU A 256 -32.29 -15.76 -32.16
CA GLU A 256 -31.04 -15.08 -32.53
C GLU A 256 -31.22 -14.21 -33.78
N ASP A 257 -32.05 -14.65 -34.72
CA ASP A 257 -32.46 -13.91 -35.91
C ASP A 257 -33.65 -12.97 -35.67
N TYR A 258 -34.27 -13.01 -34.47
CA TYR A 258 -35.45 -12.21 -34.14
C TYR A 258 -35.07 -10.78 -33.79
N LEU A 259 -35.40 -9.86 -34.69
CA LEU A 259 -35.40 -8.42 -34.42
C LEU A 259 -36.81 -8.01 -33.98
N PRO A 260 -37.06 -7.73 -32.69
CA PRO A 260 -38.36 -7.24 -32.25
C PRO A 260 -38.67 -5.91 -32.93
N ASP A 261 -39.93 -5.75 -33.38
CA ASP A 261 -40.44 -4.46 -33.84
C ASP A 261 -40.34 -3.44 -32.69
N PRO A 262 -39.66 -2.28 -32.88
CA PRO A 262 -39.54 -1.23 -31.85
C PRO A 262 -40.90 -0.79 -31.27
N ALA A 263 -41.99 -0.93 -32.02
CA ALA A 263 -43.34 -0.64 -31.54
C ALA A 263 -43.82 -1.64 -30.47
N TYR A 264 -43.37 -2.89 -30.52
CA TYR A 264 -43.74 -3.94 -29.55
C TYR A 264 -43.04 -3.75 -28.19
N GLU A 265 -41.79 -3.29 -28.20
CA GLU A 265 -40.99 -3.09 -26.98
C GLU A 265 -41.51 -1.91 -26.13
N THR A 266 -41.98 -0.86 -26.78
CA THR A 266 -42.65 0.29 -26.12
C THR A 266 -44.03 -0.04 -25.56
N GLN A 267 -44.72 -1.05 -26.12
CA GLN A 267 -46.02 -1.51 -25.64
C GLN A 267 -45.90 -2.57 -24.52
N ALA A 268 -44.83 -3.37 -24.53
CA ALA A 268 -44.50 -4.32 -23.46
C ALA A 268 -44.13 -3.65 -22.12
N THR A 269 -43.50 -2.46 -22.17
CA THR A 269 -43.21 -1.64 -20.98
C THR A 269 -44.48 -0.95 -20.45
N LYS A 270 -45.37 -0.46 -21.33
CA LYS A 270 -46.69 0.09 -20.93
C LYS A 270 -47.65 -0.96 -20.36
N SER A 271 -47.63 -2.20 -20.86
CA SER A 271 -48.50 -3.28 -20.36
C SER A 271 -48.05 -3.86 -19.02
N LYS A 272 -46.75 -3.82 -18.68
CA LYS A 272 -46.29 -4.09 -17.30
C LYS A 272 -46.71 -3.00 -16.30
N ALA A 273 -46.88 -1.75 -16.76
CA ALA A 273 -47.41 -0.65 -15.96
C ALA A 273 -48.95 -0.72 -15.81
N ALA A 274 -49.65 -1.32 -16.77
CA ALA A 274 -51.09 -1.60 -16.69
C ALA A 274 -51.40 -2.82 -15.80
N ARG A 275 -50.94 -2.81 -14.54
CA ARG A 275 -51.59 -3.62 -13.51
C ARG A 275 -53.05 -3.15 -13.46
N LYS A 276 -54.02 -4.08 -13.51
CA LYS A 276 -55.45 -3.80 -13.30
C LYS A 276 -55.58 -2.74 -12.19
N LYS A 277 -56.26 -1.62 -12.46
CA LYS A 277 -56.64 -0.64 -11.42
C LYS A 277 -57.25 -1.46 -10.29
N LYS A 278 -56.67 -1.36 -9.09
CA LYS A 278 -57.22 -2.06 -7.92
C LYS A 278 -58.67 -1.62 -7.75
N ASP A 279 -59.53 -2.56 -7.38
CA ASP A 279 -60.93 -2.26 -7.09
C ASP A 279 -60.99 -1.10 -6.09
N PRO A 280 -61.71 -0.01 -6.39
CA PRO A 280 -61.82 1.15 -5.49
C PRO A 280 -62.35 0.78 -4.10
N ASN A 281 -63.10 -0.33 -4.02
CA ASN A 281 -63.71 -0.83 -2.79
C ASN A 281 -62.79 -1.78 -1.98
N ALA A 282 -61.62 -2.15 -2.51
CA ALA A 282 -60.69 -3.02 -1.79
C ALA A 282 -59.97 -2.23 -0.69
N PRO A 283 -59.89 -2.74 0.55
CA PRO A 283 -59.13 -2.12 1.63
C PRO A 283 -57.70 -1.75 1.20
N LYS A 284 -57.23 -0.55 1.58
CA LYS A 284 -55.83 -0.12 1.35
C LYS A 284 -54.90 -1.03 2.16
N ARG A 285 -53.75 -1.41 1.57
CA ARG A 285 -52.76 -2.31 2.20
C ARG A 285 -52.22 -1.71 3.50
N ALA A 286 -51.99 -2.54 4.51
CA ALA A 286 -51.32 -2.12 5.75
C ALA A 286 -49.94 -1.52 5.48
N LEU A 287 -49.61 -0.43 6.17
CA LEU A 287 -48.31 0.21 6.11
C LEU A 287 -47.25 -0.63 6.84
N SER A 288 -46.03 -0.64 6.30
CA SER A 288 -44.87 -1.30 6.93
C SER A 288 -44.29 -0.43 8.05
N ALA A 289 -43.55 -1.04 8.97
CA ALA A 289 -42.87 -0.35 10.08
C ALA A 289 -41.95 0.79 9.60
N TYR A 290 -41.33 0.60 8.44
CA TYR A 290 -40.52 1.64 7.80
C TYR A 290 -41.34 2.88 7.41
N PHE A 291 -42.57 2.70 6.91
CA PHE A 291 -43.40 3.82 6.49
C PHE A 291 -43.91 4.66 7.68
N TYR A 292 -44.25 4.02 8.80
CA TYR A 292 -44.54 4.74 10.05
C TYR A 292 -43.33 5.54 10.57
N PHE A 293 -42.12 5.01 10.39
CA PHE A 293 -40.90 5.77 10.69
C PHE A 293 -40.73 6.94 9.70
N CYS A 294 -40.99 6.73 8.41
CA CYS A 294 -40.91 7.82 7.43
C CYS A 294 -41.92 8.93 7.71
N GLU A 295 -43.13 8.61 8.13
CA GLU A 295 -44.17 9.61 8.45
C GLU A 295 -43.74 10.54 9.59
N GLU A 296 -43.14 9.99 10.65
CA GLU A 296 -42.66 10.76 11.81
C GLU A 296 -41.38 11.58 11.49
N HIS A 297 -40.50 11.07 10.63
CA HIS A 297 -39.15 11.67 10.42
C HIS A 297 -38.97 12.43 9.09
N ARG A 298 -39.85 12.24 8.10
CA ARG A 298 -39.81 12.94 6.80
C ARG A 298 -39.99 14.46 6.94
N PRO A 299 -40.92 15.02 7.74
CA PRO A 299 -41.05 16.47 7.86
C PRO A 299 -39.76 17.10 8.44
N ALA A 300 -39.23 16.53 9.51
CA ALA A 300 -37.97 16.99 10.13
C ALA A 300 -36.76 16.88 9.17
N THR A 301 -36.69 15.82 8.36
CA THR A 301 -35.58 15.64 7.40
C THR A 301 -35.69 16.60 6.21
N ARG A 302 -36.92 16.93 5.80
CA ARG A 302 -37.21 17.92 4.75
C ARG A 302 -36.91 19.35 5.22
N GLU A 303 -37.28 19.70 6.45
CA GLU A 303 -36.94 21.01 7.04
C GLU A 303 -35.43 21.20 7.22
N ALA A 304 -34.71 20.14 7.60
CA ALA A 304 -33.25 20.16 7.69
C ALA A 304 -32.54 20.20 6.32
N ASN A 305 -33.23 19.80 5.24
CA ASN A 305 -32.69 19.75 3.89
C ASN A 305 -33.68 20.29 2.85
N PRO A 306 -34.04 21.59 2.89
CA PRO A 306 -35.09 22.15 2.05
C PRO A 306 -34.73 22.19 0.55
N SER A 307 -33.45 22.06 0.20
CA SER A 307 -32.96 22.07 -1.19
C SER A 307 -32.81 20.69 -1.82
N LYS A 308 -33.01 19.59 -1.07
CA LYS A 308 -32.81 18.22 -1.58
C LYS A 308 -34.08 17.66 -2.18
N LYS A 309 -33.93 16.83 -3.22
CA LYS A 309 -35.06 16.15 -3.85
C LYS A 309 -35.67 15.11 -2.92
N ILE A 310 -36.96 14.82 -3.09
CA ILE A 310 -37.70 13.83 -2.28
C ILE A 310 -37.03 12.45 -2.32
N THR A 311 -36.43 12.08 -3.45
CA THR A 311 -35.68 10.83 -3.63
C THR A 311 -34.42 10.74 -2.77
N GLU A 312 -33.71 11.87 -2.62
CA GLU A 312 -32.53 11.97 -1.75
C GLU A 312 -32.93 11.94 -0.28
N ILE A 313 -34.03 12.61 0.07
CA ILE A 313 -34.62 12.56 1.42
C ILE A 313 -35.02 11.12 1.77
N ALA A 314 -35.70 10.42 0.86
CA ALA A 314 -36.07 9.00 1.08
C ALA A 314 -34.85 8.10 1.30
N SER A 315 -33.74 8.38 0.62
CA SER A 315 -32.49 7.63 0.79
C SER A 315 -31.86 7.88 2.17
N LEU A 316 -31.86 9.14 2.64
CA LEU A 316 -31.41 9.50 3.99
C LEU A 316 -32.26 8.83 5.08
N LEU A 317 -33.59 8.81 4.91
CA LEU A 317 -34.47 8.10 5.85
C LEU A 317 -34.23 6.59 5.87
N ALA A 318 -33.92 5.98 4.73
CA ALA A 318 -33.59 4.56 4.65
C ALA A 318 -32.30 4.24 5.43
N GLU A 319 -31.29 5.11 5.35
CA GLU A 319 -30.04 4.99 6.12
C GLU A 319 -30.29 5.16 7.63
N MET A 320 -31.08 6.17 8.02
CA MET A 320 -31.46 6.40 9.42
C MET A 320 -32.24 5.21 10.00
N TRP A 321 -33.12 4.59 9.21
CA TRP A 321 -33.85 3.39 9.61
C TRP A 321 -32.93 2.18 9.84
N ARG A 322 -31.93 1.98 8.97
CA ARG A 322 -30.93 0.90 9.11
C ARG A 322 -30.06 1.11 10.35
N ALA A 323 -29.69 2.35 10.64
CA ALA A 323 -28.91 2.74 11.82
C ALA A 323 -29.70 2.74 13.14
N LEU A 324 -31.04 2.66 13.09
CA LEU A 324 -31.89 2.71 14.28
C LEU A 324 -31.70 1.47 15.17
N PRO A 325 -31.50 1.62 16.51
CA PRO A 325 -31.40 0.48 17.41
C PRO A 325 -32.73 -0.27 17.53
N GLU A 326 -32.64 -1.59 17.74
CA GLU A 326 -33.79 -2.50 17.75
C GLU A 326 -34.90 -2.10 18.74
N LYS A 327 -34.54 -1.50 19.87
CA LYS A 327 -35.51 -0.96 20.86
C LYS A 327 -36.41 0.14 20.29
N LYS A 328 -35.86 1.03 19.45
CA LYS A 328 -36.65 2.09 18.79
C LYS A 328 -37.39 1.53 17.58
N ARG A 329 -36.80 0.56 16.87
CA ARG A 329 -37.45 -0.17 15.77
C ARG A 329 -38.66 -0.98 16.23
N ALA A 330 -38.63 -1.51 17.46
CA ALA A 330 -39.71 -2.28 18.06
C ALA A 330 -41.03 -1.48 18.19
N LYS A 331 -40.97 -0.17 18.46
CA LYS A 331 -42.16 0.72 18.48
C LYS A 331 -42.89 0.66 17.13
N TYR A 332 -42.15 0.85 16.04
CA TYR A 332 -42.69 0.87 14.68
C TYR A 332 -43.12 -0.53 14.20
N ASN A 333 -42.41 -1.57 14.61
CA ASN A 333 -42.81 -2.95 14.31
C ASN A 333 -44.15 -3.32 14.97
N LYS A 334 -44.43 -2.83 16.18
CA LYS A 334 -45.75 -3.01 16.83
C LYS A 334 -46.84 -2.28 16.07
N LEU A 335 -46.63 -1.01 15.73
CA LEU A 335 -47.60 -0.22 14.94
C LEU A 335 -47.93 -0.89 13.59
N ALA A 336 -46.91 -1.45 12.91
CA ALA A 336 -47.11 -2.19 11.67
C ALA A 336 -47.84 -3.53 11.87
N ALA A 337 -47.65 -4.21 13.00
CA ALA A 337 -48.37 -5.43 13.33
C ALA A 337 -49.86 -5.14 13.56
N ASP A 338 -50.17 -4.12 14.34
CA ASP A 338 -51.55 -3.69 14.62
C ASP A 338 -52.27 -3.25 13.33
N ALA A 339 -51.57 -2.51 12.45
CA ALA A 339 -52.10 -2.10 11.15
C ALA A 339 -52.35 -3.30 10.21
N LYS A 340 -51.50 -4.33 10.28
CA LYS A 340 -51.65 -5.57 9.51
C LYS A 340 -52.87 -6.37 9.97
N GLU A 341 -53.12 -6.44 11.27
CA GLU A 341 -54.29 -7.09 11.86
C GLU A 341 -55.58 -6.40 11.40
N LYS A 342 -55.67 -5.07 11.56
CA LYS A 342 -56.82 -4.27 11.08
C LYS A 342 -57.06 -4.43 9.58
N TYR A 343 -56.00 -4.51 8.77
CA TYR A 343 -56.13 -4.76 7.34
C TYR A 343 -56.67 -6.17 7.04
N GLN A 344 -56.24 -7.18 7.79
CA GLN A 344 -56.74 -8.55 7.63
C GLN A 344 -58.22 -8.65 7.97
N GLU A 345 -58.67 -7.99 9.04
CA GLU A 345 -60.09 -7.88 9.40
C GLU A 345 -60.91 -7.18 8.31
N LYS A 346 -60.46 -6.01 7.84
CA LYS A 346 -61.11 -5.29 6.73
C LYS A 346 -61.15 -6.10 5.43
N MET A 347 -60.10 -6.86 5.14
CA MET A 347 -60.04 -7.75 3.97
C MET A 347 -60.96 -8.97 4.10
N GLN A 348 -61.15 -9.50 5.30
CA GLN A 348 -62.12 -10.56 5.57
C GLN A 348 -63.55 -10.03 5.37
N ALA A 349 -63.87 -8.87 5.96
CA ALA A 349 -65.16 -8.21 5.76
C ALA A 349 -65.43 -7.86 4.27
N TYR A 350 -64.40 -7.44 3.52
CA TYR A 350 -64.50 -7.21 2.08
C TYR A 350 -64.78 -8.50 1.30
N LYS A 351 -64.11 -9.61 1.63
CA LYS A 351 -64.35 -10.92 1.00
C LYS A 351 -65.73 -11.49 1.33
N GLU A 352 -66.26 -11.18 2.50
CA GLU A 352 -67.59 -11.57 2.97
C GLU A 352 -68.70 -10.62 2.46
N GLY A 353 -68.34 -9.60 1.67
CA GLY A 353 -69.29 -8.70 0.99
C GLY A 353 -69.91 -7.64 1.90
N LEU A 354 -69.35 -7.38 3.08
CA LEU A 354 -69.95 -6.58 4.12
C LEU A 354 -69.10 -5.35 4.46
N THR A 355 -68.98 -4.39 3.53
CA THR A 355 -68.53 -3.03 3.90
C THR A 355 -69.31 -1.95 3.16
N LYS A 356 -70.07 -1.17 3.94
CA LYS A 356 -70.68 0.11 3.58
C LYS A 356 -69.65 1.20 3.90
N HIS A 357 -69.62 2.24 3.07
CA HIS A 357 -68.77 3.43 3.17
C HIS A 357 -68.75 4.03 4.58
N GLU A 358 -67.57 4.14 5.19
CA GLU A 358 -67.25 5.16 6.18
C GLU A 358 -65.93 5.80 5.73
N ASP A 359 -66.05 6.96 5.08
CA ASP A 359 -64.95 7.88 4.83
C ASP A 359 -64.54 8.49 6.17
N GLU A 360 -63.48 7.95 6.78
CA GLU A 360 -62.65 8.77 7.68
C GLU A 360 -61.65 9.53 6.80
N HIS A 361 -62.03 10.77 6.57
CA HIS A 361 -61.31 11.86 5.95
C HIS A 361 -60.05 12.15 6.78
N ASP A 362 -58.88 11.68 6.33
CA ASP A 362 -57.57 12.22 6.68
C ASP A 362 -56.84 12.48 5.36
N ASP A 363 -57.28 13.55 4.71
CA ASP A 363 -56.55 14.20 3.62
C ASP A 363 -55.41 15.02 4.26
N GLU A 364 -54.28 14.37 4.54
CA GLU A 364 -53.01 15.09 4.55
C GLU A 364 -52.35 14.89 3.17
N ASP A 365 -52.57 15.90 2.33
CA ASP A 365 -51.93 16.15 1.03
C ASP A 365 -50.46 15.71 1.02
N MET A 366 -50.21 14.53 0.45
CA MET A 366 -48.96 14.25 -0.24
C MET A 366 -49.17 14.65 -1.70
N GLU A 367 -49.07 15.95 -1.96
CA GLU A 367 -48.79 16.51 -3.28
C GLU A 367 -47.54 15.79 -3.83
N GLU A 368 -47.77 14.74 -4.63
CA GLU A 368 -46.79 14.24 -5.59
C GLU A 368 -46.75 15.27 -6.73
N ASP A 369 -46.04 16.37 -6.49
CA ASP A 369 -45.61 17.30 -7.55
C ASP A 369 -44.67 16.52 -8.47
N ASP A 370 -45.24 16.01 -9.54
CA ASP A 370 -44.57 15.45 -10.71
C ASP A 370 -43.91 16.57 -11.50
N GLY A 371 -42.82 17.11 -10.92
CA GLY A 371 -41.90 18.03 -11.56
C GLY A 371 -41.17 17.38 -12.74
N GLU A 372 -41.88 17.30 -13.87
CA GLU A 372 -41.34 17.16 -15.22
C GLU A 372 -40.67 18.48 -15.61
N ASP A 373 -39.42 18.69 -15.19
CA ASP A 373 -38.57 19.75 -15.76
C ASP A 373 -37.58 19.12 -16.73
N THR A 374 -37.99 19.12 -18.00
CA THR A 374 -37.12 19.21 -19.16
C THR A 374 -36.26 20.47 -19.08
N GLU A 375 -34.94 20.30 -18.98
CA GLU A 375 -33.96 20.93 -19.88
C GLU A 375 -32.60 20.21 -19.85
#